data_AF-A0A8H9KZL7-F1
#
_entry.id   AF-A0A8H9KZL7-F1
#
_cell.length_a   1.000
_cell.length_b   1.000
_cell.length_c   1.000
_cell.angle_alpha   90.00
_cell.angle_beta   90.00
_cell.angle_gamma   90.00
#
_symmetry.space_group_name_H-M   'P 1'
#
loop_
_entity.id
_entity.type
_entity.pdbx_description
1 polymer ?
#
loop_
_entity_poly.entity_id
_entity_poly.type
_entity_poly.pdbx_seq_one_letter_code
_entity_poly.pdbx_strand_id
1 'polypeptide(L)'
;MSPYIRHRLVTEAEVVDAVLDRHSLHAAEKFVQEVFWRTYWKGWLEQRPEVWRRYRAEVRELLAGDLPDGYEDAVAGRTGIDAMDAWARELVDTGYLHNHVRMWFASIWVFTLGLPWQLGADFFLRHLLDGDAASNTLSWRWVAGLQTRGKTYLATTENIARYTDGRFAPTGLATDARALDEEPFPPATPIPDDEEPSAVGSRVGLLLHEEDLEPASLLAQLGSSAPPLATAAVVADASSRSPAGASSLVVDFTAGAVADTAARTHDADGGAATILDSAGAAAVMDWAAAGRLDSVLVPYAPVGPVQERLDALRPALDGAGVRLVAVRRRWDSRAWPFASRGFFPFKERIPGLVRR
;
A
#
# COMPACT_ATOMS: atom_id res chain seq x y z
N MET A 1 -5.47 13.17 -0.65
CA MET A 1 -4.98 12.53 -1.89
C MET A 1 -4.47 11.10 -1.66
N SER A 2 -4.07 10.71 -0.45
CA SER A 2 -3.46 9.39 -0.21
C SER A 2 -4.30 8.19 -0.65
N PRO A 3 -5.65 8.16 -0.53
CA PRO A 3 -6.43 7.04 -1.06
C PRO A 3 -6.27 6.90 -2.58
N TYR A 4 -6.37 8.02 -3.30
CA TYR A 4 -6.24 8.04 -4.77
C TYR A 4 -4.82 7.65 -5.24
N ILE A 5 -3.78 8.12 -4.55
CA ILE A 5 -2.38 7.77 -4.89
C ILE A 5 -2.09 6.30 -4.54
N ARG A 6 -2.69 5.77 -3.46
CA ARG A 6 -2.51 4.35 -3.13
C ARG A 6 -2.93 3.48 -4.31
N HIS A 7 -4.14 3.69 -4.79
CA HIS A 7 -4.72 2.93 -5.89
C HIS A 7 -4.19 3.34 -7.27
N ARG A 8 -3.32 4.36 -7.33
CA ARG A 8 -2.91 5.06 -8.55
C ARG A 8 -4.11 5.42 -9.44
N LEU A 9 -5.19 5.92 -8.84
CA LEU A 9 -6.19 6.69 -9.60
C LEU A 9 -5.58 8.02 -10.08
N VAL A 10 -4.58 8.51 -9.33
CA VAL A 10 -3.62 9.52 -9.76
C VAL A 10 -2.24 9.02 -9.37
N THR A 11 -1.29 9.02 -10.29
CA THR A 11 0.06 8.49 -10.08
C THR A 11 0.96 9.46 -9.33
N GLU A 12 2.00 8.93 -8.71
CA GLU A 12 3.05 9.71 -8.05
C GLU A 12 3.73 10.68 -9.02
N ALA A 13 3.96 10.23 -10.26
CA ALA A 13 4.55 11.05 -11.33
C ALA A 13 3.64 12.22 -11.71
N GLU A 14 2.34 11.99 -11.93
CA GLU A 14 1.39 13.06 -12.27
C GLU A 14 1.31 14.12 -11.16
N VAL A 15 1.29 13.69 -9.90
CA VAL A 15 1.22 14.61 -8.75
C VAL A 15 2.49 15.45 -8.65
N VAL A 16 3.66 14.84 -8.80
CA VAL A 16 4.93 15.55 -8.70
C VAL A 16 5.14 16.48 -9.90
N ASP A 17 4.85 16.03 -11.11
CA ASP A 17 4.95 16.84 -12.32
C ASP A 17 4.01 18.05 -12.24
N ALA A 18 2.75 17.87 -11.83
CA ALA A 18 1.79 18.97 -11.68
C ALA A 18 2.24 20.03 -10.66
N VAL A 19 2.95 19.62 -9.60
CA VAL A 19 3.52 20.54 -8.62
C VAL A 19 4.77 21.24 -9.16
N LEU A 20 5.64 20.52 -9.85
CA LEU A 20 6.89 21.06 -10.39
C LEU A 20 6.66 21.98 -11.61
N ASP A 21 5.53 21.83 -12.31
CA ASP A 21 5.09 22.76 -13.35
C ASP A 21 4.73 24.15 -12.78
N ARG A 22 4.44 24.25 -11.48
CA ARG A 22 4.02 25.49 -10.80
C ARG A 22 5.02 26.02 -9.79
N HIS A 23 5.86 25.15 -9.24
CA HIS A 23 6.78 25.46 -8.15
C HIS A 23 8.15 24.86 -8.43
N SER A 24 9.22 25.57 -8.05
CA SER A 24 10.55 24.97 -8.10
C SER A 24 10.64 23.78 -7.14
N LEU A 25 11.50 22.81 -7.45
CA LEU A 25 11.76 21.67 -6.56
C LEU A 25 12.17 22.13 -5.14
N HIS A 26 12.88 23.26 -5.03
CA HIS A 26 13.25 23.82 -3.73
C HIS A 26 12.01 24.30 -2.94
N ALA A 27 11.06 24.97 -3.59
CA ALA A 27 9.84 25.44 -2.94
C ALA A 27 8.89 24.28 -2.57
N ALA A 28 8.85 23.23 -3.39
CA ALA A 28 8.00 22.06 -3.18
C ALA A 28 8.69 20.89 -2.46
N GLU A 29 9.90 21.08 -1.94
CA GLU A 29 10.80 19.99 -1.51
C GLU A 29 10.14 19.05 -0.48
N LYS A 30 9.38 19.62 0.46
CA LYS A 30 8.68 18.86 1.50
C LYS A 30 7.53 18.04 0.95
N PHE A 31 6.69 18.64 0.09
CA PHE A 31 5.60 17.91 -0.55
C PHE A 31 6.12 16.74 -1.40
N VAL A 32 7.16 17.00 -2.21
CA VAL A 32 7.79 15.96 -3.04
C VAL A 32 8.39 14.85 -2.15
N GLN A 33 9.03 15.19 -1.02
CA GLN A 33 9.51 14.20 -0.06
C GLN A 33 8.41 13.30 0.48
N GLU A 34 7.22 13.83 0.80
CA GLU A 34 6.10 13.02 1.28
C GLU A 34 5.59 12.02 0.22
N VAL A 35 5.57 12.42 -1.07
CA VAL A 35 5.26 11.46 -2.16
C VAL A 35 6.33 10.37 -2.22
N PHE A 36 7.60 10.74 -2.11
CA PHE A 36 8.72 9.81 -2.16
C PHE A 36 8.87 8.93 -0.92
N TRP A 37 8.32 9.31 0.24
CA TRP A 37 8.24 8.43 1.41
C TRP A 37 7.44 7.16 1.10
N ARG A 38 6.31 7.28 0.40
CA ARG A 38 5.53 6.12 -0.06
C ARG A 38 6.35 5.24 -1.00
N THR A 39 7.03 5.83 -1.98
CA THR A 39 7.89 5.10 -2.93
C THR A 39 9.07 4.41 -2.24
N TYR A 40 9.70 5.09 -1.29
CA TYR A 40 10.76 4.54 -0.47
C TYR A 40 10.27 3.33 0.34
N TRP A 41 9.10 3.44 1.00
CA TRP A 41 8.56 2.32 1.77
C TRP A 41 8.28 1.11 0.90
N LYS A 42 7.64 1.29 -0.26
CA LYS A 42 7.41 0.20 -1.22
C LYS A 42 8.72 -0.45 -1.66
N GLY A 43 9.71 0.34 -2.09
CA GLY A 43 11.01 -0.19 -2.50
C GLY A 43 11.82 -0.83 -1.37
N TRP A 44 11.66 -0.39 -0.12
CA TRP A 44 12.32 -1.00 1.03
C TRP A 44 11.70 -2.35 1.38
N LEU A 45 10.36 -2.44 1.35
CA LEU A 45 9.63 -3.67 1.60
C LEU A 45 9.85 -4.70 0.48
N GLU A 46 9.95 -4.25 -0.77
CA GLU A 46 10.22 -5.11 -1.92
C GLU A 46 11.54 -5.87 -1.78
N GLN A 47 12.54 -5.26 -1.14
CA GLN A 47 13.82 -5.90 -0.85
C GLN A 47 13.77 -6.79 0.40
N ARG A 48 12.68 -6.76 1.17
CA ARG A 48 12.51 -7.47 2.45
C ARG A 48 11.09 -8.04 2.59
N PRO A 49 10.64 -8.88 1.65
CA PRO A 49 9.26 -9.39 1.61
C PRO A 49 8.87 -10.15 2.88
N GLU A 50 9.85 -10.74 3.57
CA GLU A 50 9.63 -11.49 4.81
C GLU A 50 9.02 -10.63 5.94
N VAL A 51 9.26 -9.32 5.94
CA VAL A 51 8.65 -8.40 6.92
C VAL A 51 7.13 -8.42 6.81
N TRP A 52 6.61 -8.41 5.58
CA TRP A 52 5.17 -8.50 5.32
C TRP A 52 4.62 -9.88 5.63
N ARG A 53 5.31 -10.94 5.19
CA ARG A 53 4.87 -12.33 5.41
C ARG A 53 4.77 -12.67 6.89
N ARG A 54 5.78 -12.31 7.68
CA ARG A 54 5.78 -12.51 9.13
C ARG A 54 4.70 -11.69 9.81
N TYR A 55 4.57 -10.40 9.47
CA TYR A 55 3.48 -9.55 9.97
C TYR A 55 2.10 -10.19 9.73
N ARG A 56 1.84 -10.66 8.51
CA ARG A 56 0.58 -11.34 8.15
C ARG A 56 0.35 -12.62 8.95
N ALA A 57 1.40 -13.39 9.22
CA ALA A 57 1.32 -14.61 10.01
C ALA A 57 1.04 -14.29 11.49
N GLU A 58 1.76 -13.33 12.07
CA GLU A 58 1.58 -12.88 13.45
C GLU A 58 0.17 -12.31 13.68
N VAL A 59 -0.37 -11.52 12.74
CA VAL A 59 -1.75 -11.04 12.82
C VAL A 59 -2.74 -12.20 12.84
N ARG A 60 -2.57 -13.21 11.98
CA ARG A 60 -3.44 -14.41 11.99
C ARG A 60 -3.38 -15.15 13.31
N GLU A 61 -2.18 -15.33 13.86
CA GLU A 61 -1.98 -16.02 15.13
C GLU A 61 -2.63 -15.27 16.29
N LEU A 62 -2.39 -13.95 16.38
CA LEU A 62 -2.95 -13.10 17.44
C LEU A 62 -4.49 -13.05 17.38
N LEU A 63 -5.08 -12.98 16.18
CA LEU A 63 -6.54 -12.97 16.01
C LEU A 63 -7.20 -14.33 16.23
N ALA A 64 -6.45 -15.43 16.12
CA ALA A 64 -6.96 -16.78 16.35
C ALA A 64 -6.88 -17.20 17.83
N GLY A 65 -6.05 -16.53 18.63
CA GLY A 65 -5.90 -16.75 20.07
C GLY A 65 -6.76 -15.83 20.92
N ASP A 66 -6.47 -15.81 22.23
CA ASP A 66 -7.07 -14.86 23.15
C ASP A 66 -6.50 -13.46 22.90
N LEU A 67 -7.39 -12.50 22.67
CA LEU A 67 -6.99 -11.12 22.43
C LEU A 67 -6.43 -10.50 23.72
N PRO A 68 -5.37 -9.68 23.64
CA PRO A 68 -4.80 -9.02 24.81
C PRO A 68 -5.82 -8.13 25.54
N ASP A 69 -5.70 -8.06 26.86
CA ASP A 69 -6.52 -7.17 27.69
C ASP A 69 -6.47 -5.72 27.16
N GLY A 70 -7.64 -5.09 27.04
CA GLY A 70 -7.79 -3.72 26.53
C GLY A 70 -7.79 -3.57 25.01
N TYR A 71 -7.56 -4.64 24.23
CA TYR A 71 -7.64 -4.58 22.77
C TYR A 71 -9.02 -4.12 22.28
N GLU A 72 -10.08 -4.73 22.80
CA GLU A 72 -11.47 -4.40 22.39
C GLU A 72 -11.83 -2.95 22.71
N ASP A 73 -11.37 -2.44 23.85
CA ASP A 73 -11.57 -1.04 24.23
C ASP A 73 -10.75 -0.09 23.35
N ALA A 74 -9.53 -0.47 22.97
CA ALA A 74 -8.69 0.32 22.07
C ALA A 74 -9.31 0.47 20.68
N VAL A 75 -9.79 -0.61 20.08
CA VAL A 75 -10.42 -0.56 18.74
C VAL A 75 -11.81 0.08 18.76
N ALA A 76 -12.52 0.02 19.89
CA ALA A 76 -13.82 0.66 20.04
C ALA A 76 -13.75 2.12 20.53
N GLY A 77 -12.55 2.63 20.82
CA GLY A 77 -12.35 3.96 21.38
C GLY A 77 -12.99 4.13 22.76
N ARG A 78 -12.66 3.24 23.70
CA ARG A 78 -13.09 3.25 25.11
C ARG A 78 -11.92 3.04 26.09
N THR A 79 -10.72 3.43 25.69
CA THR A 79 -9.50 3.31 26.51
C THR A 79 -9.51 4.23 27.73
N GLY A 80 -10.34 5.28 27.72
CA GLY A 80 -10.31 6.36 28.71
C GLY A 80 -9.23 7.40 28.42
N ILE A 81 -8.50 7.28 27.30
CA ILE A 81 -7.59 8.29 26.78
C ILE A 81 -8.35 9.08 25.70
N ASP A 82 -8.91 10.22 26.07
CA ASP A 82 -9.82 11.03 25.23
C ASP A 82 -9.36 11.21 23.78
N ALA A 83 -8.07 11.49 23.60
CA ALA A 83 -7.47 11.68 22.28
C ALA A 83 -7.51 10.39 21.44
N MET A 84 -7.05 9.27 22.02
CA MET A 84 -7.01 7.96 21.35
C MET A 84 -8.42 7.47 21.03
N ASP A 85 -9.36 7.66 21.95
CA ASP A 85 -10.75 7.25 21.79
C ASP A 85 -11.45 8.03 20.67
N ALA A 86 -11.18 9.35 20.58
CA ALA A 86 -11.68 10.16 19.47
C ALA A 86 -11.08 9.72 18.13
N TRP A 87 -9.78 9.42 18.07
CA TRP A 87 -9.11 9.01 16.84
C TRP A 87 -9.50 7.61 16.37
N ALA A 88 -9.74 6.67 17.30
CA ALA A 88 -10.25 5.34 16.95
C ALA A 88 -11.61 5.46 16.24
N ARG A 89 -12.51 6.28 16.77
CA ARG A 89 -13.83 6.55 16.16
C ARG A 89 -13.68 7.30 14.84
N GLU A 90 -12.87 8.35 14.77
CA GLU A 90 -12.61 9.10 13.53
C GLU A 90 -12.09 8.18 12.41
N LEU A 91 -11.18 7.26 12.72
CA LEU A 91 -10.69 6.28 11.77
C LEU A 91 -11.81 5.35 11.27
N VAL A 92 -12.65 4.83 12.16
CA VAL A 92 -13.76 3.94 11.80
C VAL A 92 -14.82 4.68 10.97
N ASP A 93 -15.15 5.91 11.36
CA ASP A 93 -16.23 6.70 10.77
C ASP A 93 -15.85 7.33 9.42
N THR A 94 -14.57 7.67 9.22
CA THR A 94 -14.11 8.42 8.04
C THR A 94 -13.14 7.65 7.15
N GLY A 95 -12.51 6.61 7.68
CA GLY A 95 -11.44 5.88 7.01
C GLY A 95 -10.16 6.69 6.80
N TYR A 96 -9.95 7.75 7.59
CA TYR A 96 -8.78 8.62 7.49
C TYR A 96 -8.30 9.09 8.88
N LEU A 97 -6.98 9.24 9.00
CA LEU A 97 -6.33 9.98 10.09
C LEU A 97 -5.16 10.80 9.54
N HIS A 98 -4.91 11.96 10.14
CA HIS A 98 -3.71 12.76 9.84
C HIS A 98 -2.43 12.01 10.26
N ASN A 99 -1.32 12.17 9.53
CA ASN A 99 -0.09 11.39 9.76
C ASN A 99 0.47 11.53 11.21
N HIS A 100 0.50 12.74 11.78
CA HIS A 100 0.92 12.91 13.18
C HIS A 100 0.00 12.19 14.16
N VAL A 101 -1.31 12.18 13.90
CA VAL A 101 -2.28 11.44 14.73
C VAL A 101 -2.01 9.94 14.65
N ARG A 102 -1.70 9.42 13.46
CA ARG A 102 -1.30 8.01 13.28
C ARG A 102 -0.08 7.64 14.13
N MET A 103 0.93 8.52 14.16
CA MET A 103 2.14 8.32 14.97
C MET A 103 1.84 8.36 16.47
N TRP A 104 1.02 9.31 16.94
CA TRP A 104 0.62 9.36 18.35
C TRP A 104 -0.21 8.13 18.74
N PHE A 105 -1.18 7.76 17.90
CA PHE A 105 -2.02 6.58 18.12
C PHE A 105 -1.17 5.32 18.26
N ALA A 106 -0.24 5.08 17.31
CA ALA A 106 0.65 3.93 17.37
C ALA A 106 1.56 3.94 18.61
N SER A 107 2.05 5.11 19.02
CA SER A 107 2.86 5.23 20.23
C SER A 107 2.07 4.93 21.50
N ILE A 108 0.84 5.43 21.61
CA ILE A 108 -0.01 5.18 22.78
C ILE A 108 -0.39 3.70 22.81
N TRP A 109 -0.78 3.13 21.66
CA TRP A 109 -1.07 1.71 21.51
C TRP A 109 0.06 0.82 22.02
N VAL A 110 1.29 1.05 21.55
CA VAL A 110 2.43 0.19 21.88
C VAL A 110 2.94 0.45 23.30
N PHE A 111 3.16 1.71 23.68
CA PHE A 111 3.91 2.02 24.91
C PHE A 111 3.02 2.34 26.12
N THR A 112 1.82 2.89 25.90
CA THR A 112 0.91 3.23 27.00
C THR A 112 -0.04 2.08 27.30
N LEU A 113 -0.62 1.46 26.27
CA LEU A 113 -1.52 0.31 26.45
C LEU A 113 -0.80 -1.03 26.49
N GLY A 114 0.45 -1.10 26.03
CA GLY A 114 1.22 -2.35 25.99
C GLY A 114 0.67 -3.37 24.98
N LEU A 115 -0.09 -2.92 23.98
CA LEU A 115 -0.74 -3.80 23.01
C LEU A 115 0.24 -4.20 21.87
N PRO A 116 0.10 -5.41 21.30
CA PRO A 116 0.89 -5.83 20.14
C PRO A 116 0.74 -4.86 18.97
N TRP A 117 1.86 -4.38 18.43
CA TRP A 117 1.85 -3.41 17.32
C TRP A 117 1.16 -3.98 16.06
N GLN A 118 1.23 -5.29 15.85
CA GLN A 118 0.63 -5.99 14.73
C GLN A 118 -0.88 -5.81 14.70
N LEU A 119 -1.55 -5.87 15.86
CA LEU A 119 -2.99 -5.69 15.98
C LEU A 119 -3.42 -4.24 15.72
N GLY A 120 -2.58 -3.27 16.11
CA GLY A 120 -2.83 -1.85 15.81
C GLY A 120 -2.61 -1.53 14.33
N ALA A 121 -1.55 -2.08 13.74
CA ALA A 121 -1.31 -2.01 12.30
C ALA A 121 -2.44 -2.68 11.50
N ASP A 122 -2.97 -3.81 11.96
CA ASP A 122 -4.12 -4.47 11.35
C ASP A 122 -5.38 -3.59 11.43
N PHE A 123 -5.70 -3.06 12.60
CA PHE A 123 -6.81 -2.12 12.78
C PHE A 123 -6.70 -0.94 11.79
N PHE A 124 -5.52 -0.37 11.62
CA PHE A 124 -5.31 0.69 10.64
C PHE A 124 -5.51 0.20 9.20
N LEU A 125 -4.95 -0.95 8.84
CA LEU A 125 -5.03 -1.50 7.49
C LEU A 125 -6.47 -1.80 7.07
N ARG A 126 -7.31 -2.24 8.02
CA ARG A 126 -8.73 -2.56 7.79
C ARG A 126 -9.61 -1.34 7.60
N HIS A 127 -9.26 -0.21 8.23
CA HIS A 127 -10.13 0.96 8.27
C HIS A 127 -9.64 2.13 7.39
N LEU A 128 -8.35 2.21 7.07
CA LEU A 128 -7.81 3.28 6.24
C LEU A 128 -8.15 3.11 4.75
N LEU A 129 -8.75 4.14 4.15
CA LEU A 129 -8.93 4.24 2.69
C LEU A 129 -7.60 4.24 1.93
N ASP A 130 -6.51 4.62 2.60
CA ASP A 130 -5.15 4.61 2.06
C ASP A 130 -4.24 3.50 2.64
N GLY A 131 -4.83 2.51 3.34
CA GLY A 131 -4.09 1.50 4.09
C GLY A 131 -3.18 0.60 3.22
N ASP A 132 -1.86 0.82 3.28
CA ASP A 132 -0.82 0.23 2.41
C ASP A 132 0.13 -0.74 3.08
N ALA A 133 0.39 -1.88 2.42
CA ALA A 133 1.17 -2.97 2.98
C ALA A 133 2.57 -2.50 3.41
N ALA A 134 3.21 -1.65 2.60
CA ALA A 134 4.51 -1.08 2.94
C ALA A 134 4.37 0.07 3.94
N SER A 135 3.61 1.10 3.59
CA SER A 135 3.53 2.33 4.37
C SER A 135 2.98 2.08 5.77
N ASN A 136 1.92 1.28 5.91
CA ASN A 136 1.33 0.96 7.21
C ASN A 136 2.29 0.13 8.07
N THR A 137 2.73 -1.04 7.57
CA THR A 137 3.57 -1.96 8.35
C THR A 137 4.88 -1.31 8.76
N LEU A 138 5.56 -0.60 7.85
CA LEU A 138 6.85 0.02 8.15
C LEU A 138 6.72 1.26 9.05
N SER A 139 5.63 2.03 8.96
CA SER A 139 5.38 3.14 9.90
C SER A 139 5.13 2.66 11.32
N TRP A 140 4.35 1.59 11.51
CA TRP A 140 4.15 1.00 12.85
C TRP A 140 5.46 0.46 13.43
N ARG A 141 6.25 -0.24 12.62
CA ARG A 141 7.59 -0.70 13.00
C ARG A 141 8.54 0.45 13.32
N TRP A 142 8.41 1.58 12.63
CA TRP A 142 9.21 2.77 12.92
C TRP A 142 8.88 3.36 14.29
N VAL A 143 7.59 3.49 14.63
CA VAL A 143 7.17 3.95 15.96
C VAL A 143 7.65 3.01 17.06
N ALA A 144 7.53 1.70 16.85
CA ALA A 144 7.93 0.65 17.79
C ALA A 144 9.46 0.48 17.97
N GLY A 145 10.27 1.19 17.18
CA GLY A 145 11.74 1.08 17.21
C GLY A 145 12.32 -0.16 16.55
N LEU A 146 11.51 -0.85 15.73
CA LEU A 146 11.89 -2.02 14.94
C LEU A 146 12.54 -1.62 13.61
N GLN A 147 12.03 -0.58 12.95
CA GLN A 147 12.50 -0.18 11.62
C GLN A 147 13.91 0.43 11.64
N THR A 148 14.15 1.35 12.58
CA THR A 148 15.51 1.78 12.94
C THR A 148 15.77 1.26 14.35
N ARG A 149 16.44 0.10 14.42
CA ARG A 149 16.60 -0.65 15.67
C ARG A 149 16.99 0.26 16.84
N GLY A 150 16.17 0.26 17.88
CA GLY A 150 16.38 1.02 19.11
C GLY A 150 15.89 2.47 19.10
N LYS A 151 15.35 2.97 17.98
CA LYS A 151 14.82 4.35 17.90
C LYS A 151 13.31 4.35 17.85
N THR A 152 12.68 4.62 18.99
CA THR A 152 11.23 4.72 19.13
C THR A 152 10.72 6.13 18.90
N TYR A 153 9.42 6.25 18.65
CA TYR A 153 8.69 7.52 18.71
C TYR A 153 7.73 7.49 19.89
N LEU A 154 7.91 8.38 20.86
CA LEU A 154 7.05 8.51 22.02
C LEU A 154 6.15 9.74 21.89
N ALA A 155 4.83 9.52 21.94
CA ALA A 155 3.84 10.58 22.02
C ALA A 155 3.89 11.24 23.40
N THR A 156 3.85 12.58 23.43
CA THR A 156 3.81 13.33 24.69
C THR A 156 2.59 14.22 24.74
N THR A 157 2.09 14.45 25.96
CA THR A 157 0.93 15.31 26.21
C THR A 157 1.16 16.72 25.66
N GLU A 158 2.35 17.28 25.82
CA GLU A 158 2.69 18.64 25.35
C GLU A 158 2.64 18.72 23.81
N ASN A 159 3.11 17.68 23.13
CA ASN A 159 3.11 17.61 21.67
C ASN A 159 1.66 17.53 21.14
N ILE A 160 0.86 16.63 21.70
CA ILE A 160 -0.56 16.47 21.35
C ILE A 160 -1.31 17.77 21.62
N ALA A 161 -1.17 18.37 22.80
CA ALA A 161 -1.84 19.62 23.15
C ALA A 161 -1.46 20.76 22.20
N ARG A 162 -0.17 20.91 21.88
CA ARG A 162 0.31 21.96 20.98
C ARG A 162 -0.27 21.83 19.58
N TYR A 163 -0.23 20.63 18.98
CA TYR A 163 -0.63 20.44 17.58
C TYR A 163 -2.11 20.12 17.40
N THR A 164 -2.87 20.03 18.49
CA THR A 164 -4.33 19.98 18.48
C THR A 164 -4.96 21.26 18.99
N ASP A 165 -4.17 22.32 19.17
CA ASP A 165 -4.60 23.63 19.70
C ASP A 165 -5.37 23.51 21.03
N GLY A 166 -4.86 22.66 21.92
CA GLY A 166 -5.45 22.41 23.23
C GLY A 166 -6.70 21.53 23.23
N ARG A 167 -7.18 21.04 22.08
CA ARG A 167 -8.33 20.13 22.00
C ARG A 167 -8.12 18.86 22.82
N PHE A 168 -6.89 18.34 22.86
CA PHE A 168 -6.54 17.15 23.62
C PHE A 168 -5.29 17.39 24.48
N ALA A 169 -5.35 16.98 25.75
CA ALA A 169 -4.21 17.00 26.67
C ALA A 169 -4.23 15.73 27.55
N PRO A 170 -4.03 14.54 26.95
CA PRO A 170 -4.19 13.28 27.67
C PRO A 170 -3.20 13.15 28.82
N THR A 171 -3.64 12.60 29.95
CA THR A 171 -2.80 12.28 31.11
C THR A 171 -2.51 10.78 31.18
N GLY A 172 -1.44 10.38 31.87
CA GLY A 172 -1.12 8.97 32.06
C GLY A 172 -0.50 8.28 30.84
N LEU A 173 -0.02 9.06 29.86
CA LEU A 173 0.79 8.52 28.77
C LEU A 173 2.11 7.97 29.30
N ALA A 174 2.65 6.96 28.61
CA ALA A 174 3.97 6.43 28.91
C ALA A 174 5.03 7.54 28.85
N THR A 175 5.95 7.54 29.83
CA THR A 175 7.07 8.49 29.90
C THR A 175 8.39 7.91 29.38
N ASP A 176 8.38 6.61 29.05
CA ASP A 176 9.49 5.90 28.43
C ASP A 176 8.97 5.00 27.29
N ALA A 177 9.79 4.78 26.28
CA ALA A 177 9.47 3.97 25.11
C ALA A 177 10.62 3.01 24.81
N ARG A 178 10.66 1.88 25.54
CA ARG A 178 11.59 0.79 25.25
C ARG A 178 11.28 0.21 23.88
N ALA A 179 12.27 0.21 22.99
CA ALA A 179 12.15 -0.40 21.67
C ALA A 179 11.77 -1.88 21.80
N LEU A 180 10.87 -2.33 20.93
CA LEU A 180 10.54 -3.74 20.82
C LEU A 180 11.73 -4.50 20.20
N ASP A 181 11.80 -5.80 20.51
CA ASP A 181 12.75 -6.72 19.92
C ASP A 181 12.01 -7.68 18.99
N GLU A 182 12.69 -8.15 17.95
CA GLU A 182 12.18 -9.16 17.03
C GLU A 182 13.31 -10.02 16.48
N GLU A 183 12.98 -11.21 16.02
CA GLU A 183 13.94 -12.08 15.37
C GLU A 183 14.50 -11.41 14.09
N PRO A 184 15.82 -11.47 13.85
CA PRO A 184 16.41 -10.90 12.65
C PRO A 184 15.75 -11.42 11.37
N PHE A 185 15.54 -10.51 10.41
CA PHE A 185 15.11 -10.89 9.06
C PHE A 185 16.29 -11.36 8.22
N PRO A 186 16.04 -12.16 7.17
CA PRO A 186 17.02 -12.43 6.14
C PRO A 186 17.62 -11.13 5.55
N PRO A 187 18.82 -11.17 4.98
CA PRO A 187 19.40 -10.05 4.27
C PRO A 187 18.48 -9.53 3.15
N ALA A 188 18.58 -8.24 2.85
CA ALA A 188 17.81 -7.63 1.77
C ALA A 188 18.15 -8.27 0.42
N THR A 189 17.13 -8.55 -0.38
CA THR A 189 17.27 -9.05 -1.74
C THR A 189 17.30 -7.90 -2.74
N PRO A 190 18.00 -8.02 -3.88
CA PRO A 190 17.92 -7.05 -4.96
C PRO A 190 16.50 -6.90 -5.48
N ILE A 191 16.17 -5.72 -5.98
CA ILE A 191 14.95 -5.48 -6.75
C ILE A 191 15.04 -6.32 -8.04
N PRO A 192 14.03 -7.15 -8.37
CA PRO A 192 14.03 -7.91 -9.61
C PRO A 192 14.13 -7.01 -10.85
N ASP A 193 14.74 -7.51 -11.91
CA ASP A 193 14.74 -6.84 -13.21
C ASP A 193 13.30 -6.67 -13.74
N ASP A 194 13.08 -5.65 -14.57
CA ASP A 194 11.79 -5.44 -15.23
C ASP A 194 11.50 -6.61 -16.18
N GLU A 195 10.27 -7.13 -16.18
CA GLU A 195 9.84 -8.06 -17.23
C GLU A 195 9.76 -7.31 -18.56
N GLU A 196 10.27 -7.91 -19.63
CA GLU A 196 10.26 -7.32 -20.97
C GLU A 196 8.86 -7.37 -21.60
N PRO A 197 8.20 -6.24 -21.90
CA PRO A 197 6.87 -6.22 -22.51
C PRO A 197 6.84 -6.86 -23.91
N SER A 198 8.00 -6.90 -24.59
CA SER A 198 8.15 -7.63 -25.86
C SER A 198 7.93 -9.14 -25.74
N ALA A 199 7.83 -9.66 -24.51
CA ALA A 199 7.47 -11.04 -24.23
C ALA A 199 5.97 -11.33 -24.30
N VAL A 200 5.09 -10.37 -24.60
CA VAL A 200 3.66 -10.66 -24.81
C VAL A 200 3.42 -11.39 -26.14
N GLY A 201 2.39 -12.22 -26.16
CA GLY A 201 1.91 -12.95 -27.34
C GLY A 201 1.09 -12.09 -28.30
N SER A 202 0.34 -12.76 -29.17
CA SER A 202 -0.45 -12.14 -30.24
C SER A 202 -1.80 -11.62 -29.78
N ARG A 203 -2.32 -12.13 -28.65
CA ARG A 203 -3.66 -11.84 -28.16
C ARG A 203 -3.63 -11.52 -26.67
N VAL A 204 -3.47 -10.23 -26.39
CA VAL A 204 -3.16 -9.71 -25.06
C VAL A 204 -4.41 -9.17 -24.38
N GLY A 205 -4.66 -9.56 -23.13
CA GLY A 205 -5.62 -8.88 -22.26
C GLY A 205 -4.91 -8.04 -21.21
N LEU A 206 -5.51 -6.91 -20.82
CA LEU A 206 -5.02 -6.10 -19.70
C LEU A 206 -5.81 -6.44 -18.43
N LEU A 207 -5.15 -6.90 -17.39
CA LEU A 207 -5.74 -7.10 -16.07
C LEU A 207 -5.26 -6.00 -15.12
N LEU A 208 -6.15 -5.08 -14.73
CA LEU A 208 -5.88 -4.05 -13.73
C LEU A 208 -6.28 -4.53 -12.35
N HIS A 209 -5.61 -4.01 -11.33
CA HIS A 209 -5.87 -4.37 -9.93
C HIS A 209 -5.74 -3.19 -8.98
N GLU A 210 -6.23 -3.34 -7.75
CA GLU A 210 -6.30 -2.26 -6.77
C GLU A 210 -4.96 -1.60 -6.37
N GLU A 211 -3.78 -2.17 -6.63
CA GLU A 211 -2.49 -1.43 -6.44
C GLU A 211 -2.21 -0.41 -7.54
N ASP A 212 -2.83 -0.57 -8.72
CA ASP A 212 -2.57 0.26 -9.87
C ASP A 212 -3.75 0.24 -10.85
N LEU A 213 -4.56 1.29 -10.76
CA LEU A 213 -5.78 1.48 -11.53
C LEU A 213 -5.63 2.52 -12.64
N GLU A 214 -4.41 2.86 -13.07
CA GLU A 214 -4.17 3.86 -14.12
C GLU A 214 -3.61 3.28 -15.42
N PRO A 215 -4.44 2.79 -16.34
CA PRO A 215 -3.98 2.08 -17.53
C PRO A 215 -3.31 2.97 -18.57
N ALA A 216 -3.75 4.22 -18.73
CA ALA A 216 -3.35 5.02 -19.87
C ALA A 216 -1.87 5.37 -19.78
N SER A 217 -1.41 5.86 -18.62
CA SER A 217 0.02 6.12 -18.43
C SER A 217 0.86 4.83 -18.34
N LEU A 218 0.26 3.70 -17.95
CA LEU A 218 0.94 2.40 -17.92
C LEU A 218 1.26 1.92 -19.33
N LEU A 219 0.26 1.95 -20.22
CA LEU A 219 0.44 1.56 -21.63
C LEU A 219 1.31 2.57 -22.37
N ALA A 220 1.15 3.87 -22.10
CA ALA A 220 1.97 4.91 -22.72
C ALA A 220 3.47 4.72 -22.44
N GLN A 221 3.85 4.23 -21.24
CA GLN A 221 5.26 4.01 -20.91
C GLN A 221 5.90 2.87 -21.73
N LEU A 222 5.09 1.99 -22.32
CA LEU A 222 5.54 0.91 -23.20
C LEU A 222 5.83 1.41 -24.62
N GLY A 223 5.36 2.60 -24.99
CA GLY A 223 5.59 3.21 -26.30
C GLY A 223 5.16 2.29 -27.45
N SER A 224 6.03 2.10 -28.43
CA SER A 224 5.77 1.21 -29.59
C SER A 224 5.66 -0.27 -29.22
N SER A 225 6.04 -0.66 -28.00
CA SER A 225 5.91 -2.03 -27.50
C SER A 225 4.56 -2.30 -26.84
N ALA A 226 3.66 -1.30 -26.74
CA ALA A 226 2.32 -1.49 -26.23
C ALA A 226 1.49 -2.38 -27.19
N PRO A 227 0.99 -3.55 -26.75
CA PRO A 227 0.17 -4.39 -27.61
C PRO A 227 -1.24 -3.80 -27.76
N PRO A 228 -1.92 -4.01 -28.90
CA PRO A 228 -3.36 -3.81 -28.96
C PRO A 228 -4.05 -4.77 -27.99
N LEU A 229 -4.99 -4.26 -27.19
CA LEU A 229 -5.70 -5.06 -26.20
C LEU A 229 -6.89 -5.77 -26.83
N ALA A 230 -6.98 -7.08 -26.66
CA ALA A 230 -8.11 -7.89 -27.10
C ALA A 230 -9.31 -7.80 -26.14
N THR A 231 -9.04 -7.51 -24.86
CA THR A 231 -10.03 -7.24 -23.81
C THR A 231 -9.28 -6.64 -22.61
N ALA A 232 -10.01 -5.98 -21.72
CA ALA A 232 -9.48 -5.53 -20.44
C ALA A 232 -10.39 -5.98 -19.30
N ALA A 233 -9.82 -6.19 -18.12
CA ALA A 233 -10.54 -6.49 -16.90
C ALA A 233 -9.96 -5.72 -15.72
N VAL A 234 -10.79 -5.46 -14.71
CA VAL A 234 -10.39 -4.84 -13.45
C VAL A 234 -10.84 -5.73 -12.30
N VAL A 235 -9.95 -5.94 -11.33
CA VAL A 235 -10.22 -6.82 -10.19
C VAL A 235 -9.67 -6.27 -8.88
N ALA A 236 -10.41 -6.44 -7.78
CA ALA A 236 -9.97 -6.05 -6.45
C ALA A 236 -10.52 -7.00 -5.40
N ASP A 237 -9.82 -7.12 -4.27
CA ASP A 237 -10.31 -7.80 -3.09
C ASP A 237 -9.79 -7.07 -1.86
N ALA A 238 -10.48 -5.98 -1.52
CA ALA A 238 -10.12 -5.14 -0.39
C ALA A 238 -10.16 -5.92 0.94
N SER A 239 -11.04 -6.91 1.05
CA SER A 239 -11.16 -7.75 2.25
C SER A 239 -9.91 -8.61 2.48
N SER A 240 -9.22 -9.04 1.42
CA SER A 240 -7.98 -9.82 1.56
C SER A 240 -6.80 -9.05 2.16
N ARG A 241 -6.88 -7.72 2.26
CA ARG A 241 -5.80 -6.87 2.81
C ARG A 241 -5.42 -7.29 4.23
N SER A 242 -6.39 -7.74 5.02
CA SER A 242 -6.22 -8.24 6.38
C SER A 242 -6.87 -9.63 6.53
N PRO A 243 -6.36 -10.49 7.41
CA PRO A 243 -7.06 -11.72 7.79
C PRO A 243 -8.44 -11.48 8.42
N ALA A 244 -8.68 -10.30 9.00
CA ALA A 244 -9.96 -9.92 9.61
C ALA A 244 -10.89 -9.14 8.64
N GLY A 245 -10.62 -9.15 7.34
CA GLY A 245 -11.41 -8.42 6.34
C GLY A 245 -11.10 -6.93 6.31
N ALA A 246 -11.96 -6.14 5.67
CA ALA A 246 -11.84 -4.69 5.62
C ALA A 246 -13.16 -4.02 6.00
N SER A 247 -13.11 -2.74 6.41
CA SER A 247 -14.32 -1.97 6.69
C SER A 247 -15.16 -1.76 5.44
N SER A 248 -16.46 -1.51 5.61
CA SER A 248 -17.35 -1.17 4.49
C SER A 248 -16.86 0.04 3.73
N LEU A 249 -16.36 1.09 4.41
CA LEU A 249 -15.79 2.27 3.75
C LEU A 249 -14.64 1.92 2.80
N VAL A 250 -13.75 1.02 3.22
CA VAL A 250 -12.62 0.59 2.40
C VAL A 250 -13.09 -0.25 1.21
N VAL A 251 -14.05 -1.15 1.43
CA VAL A 251 -14.66 -1.98 0.38
C VAL A 251 -15.38 -1.10 -0.65
N ASP A 252 -16.23 -0.18 -0.20
CA ASP A 252 -17.03 0.70 -1.03
C ASP A 252 -16.16 1.67 -1.85
N PHE A 253 -15.13 2.26 -1.22
CA PHE A 253 -14.18 3.13 -1.92
C PHE A 253 -13.44 2.35 -3.02
N THR A 254 -12.99 1.13 -2.71
CA THR A 254 -12.27 0.28 -3.66
C THR A 254 -13.17 -0.14 -4.82
N ALA A 255 -14.44 -0.49 -4.53
CA ALA A 255 -15.42 -0.80 -5.55
C ALA A 255 -15.70 0.39 -6.48
N GLY A 256 -15.83 1.61 -5.91
CA GLY A 256 -15.96 2.84 -6.69
C GLY A 256 -14.75 3.11 -7.58
N ALA A 257 -13.54 2.92 -7.06
CA ALA A 257 -12.29 3.04 -7.83
C ALA A 257 -12.21 2.04 -8.99
N VAL A 258 -12.60 0.79 -8.76
CA VAL A 258 -12.67 -0.26 -9.78
C VAL A 258 -13.71 0.08 -10.85
N ALA A 259 -14.89 0.55 -10.45
CA ALA A 259 -15.96 0.92 -11.39
C ALA A 259 -15.58 2.11 -12.28
N ASP A 260 -14.99 3.15 -11.70
CA ASP A 260 -14.43 4.28 -12.46
C ASP A 260 -13.38 3.81 -13.49
N THR A 261 -12.45 2.97 -13.03
CA THR A 261 -11.38 2.44 -13.87
C THR A 261 -11.93 1.58 -15.00
N ALA A 262 -12.91 0.72 -14.71
CA ALA A 262 -13.54 -0.11 -15.72
C ALA A 262 -14.23 0.72 -16.81
N ALA A 263 -14.94 1.80 -16.42
CA ALA A 263 -15.65 2.68 -17.34
C ALA A 263 -14.73 3.49 -18.26
N ARG A 264 -13.49 3.80 -17.83
CA ARG A 264 -12.52 4.58 -18.62
C ARG A 264 -11.47 3.74 -19.34
N THR A 265 -11.40 2.44 -19.07
CA THR A 265 -10.48 1.50 -19.73
C THR A 265 -11.19 0.84 -20.89
N HIS A 266 -10.61 0.91 -22.08
CA HIS A 266 -11.19 0.33 -23.29
C HIS A 266 -10.19 -0.59 -23.99
N ASP A 267 -10.70 -1.66 -24.61
CA ASP A 267 -9.95 -2.49 -25.53
C ASP A 267 -9.77 -1.83 -26.91
N ALA A 268 -9.11 -2.52 -27.84
CA ALA A 268 -8.83 -1.99 -29.18
C ALA A 268 -10.11 -1.76 -30.02
N ASP A 269 -11.21 -2.43 -29.69
CA ASP A 269 -12.50 -2.32 -30.38
C ASP A 269 -13.44 -1.32 -29.68
N GLY A 270 -13.00 -0.68 -28.59
CA GLY A 270 -13.79 0.27 -27.81
C GLY A 270 -14.71 -0.38 -26.77
N GLY A 271 -14.55 -1.67 -26.49
CA GLY A 271 -15.23 -2.36 -25.39
C GLY A 271 -14.66 -1.92 -24.04
N ALA A 272 -15.55 -1.56 -23.10
CA ALA A 272 -15.13 -1.20 -21.74
C ALA A 272 -14.58 -2.42 -20.99
N ALA A 273 -13.68 -2.19 -20.04
CA ALA A 273 -13.12 -3.27 -19.24
C ALA A 273 -14.18 -3.95 -18.35
N THR A 274 -14.09 -5.27 -18.24
CA THR A 274 -14.98 -6.08 -17.41
C THR A 274 -14.55 -6.01 -15.95
N ILE A 275 -15.48 -5.75 -15.03
CA ILE A 275 -15.22 -5.95 -13.60
C ILE A 275 -15.38 -7.43 -13.29
N LEU A 276 -14.32 -8.07 -12.80
CA LEU A 276 -14.40 -9.48 -12.39
C LEU A 276 -15.13 -9.58 -11.05
N ASP A 277 -15.98 -10.59 -10.92
CA ASP A 277 -16.77 -10.88 -9.71
C ASP A 277 -15.90 -11.39 -8.54
N SER A 278 -14.71 -11.90 -8.84
CA SER A 278 -13.75 -12.40 -7.87
C SER A 278 -12.31 -12.10 -8.27
N ALA A 279 -11.46 -11.85 -7.27
CA ALA A 279 -9.99 -11.82 -7.42
C ALA A 279 -9.33 -13.21 -7.39
N GLY A 280 -10.13 -14.28 -7.36
CA GLY A 280 -9.65 -15.65 -7.43
C GLY A 280 -9.14 -16.02 -8.82
N ALA A 281 -8.23 -17.00 -8.88
CA ALA A 281 -7.62 -17.44 -10.13
C ALA A 281 -8.67 -17.90 -11.16
N ALA A 282 -9.73 -18.60 -10.72
CA ALA A 282 -10.78 -19.10 -11.62
C ALA A 282 -11.43 -18.00 -12.47
N ALA A 283 -11.83 -16.87 -11.86
CA ALA A 283 -12.46 -15.78 -12.60
C ALA A 283 -11.52 -15.16 -13.65
N VAL A 284 -10.23 -15.03 -13.32
CA VAL A 284 -9.22 -14.54 -14.28
C VAL A 284 -9.00 -15.56 -15.41
N MET A 285 -8.96 -16.85 -15.09
CA MET A 285 -8.84 -17.93 -16.08
C MET A 285 -10.02 -17.95 -17.05
N ASP A 286 -11.25 -17.81 -16.53
CA ASP A 286 -12.47 -17.79 -17.34
C ASP A 286 -12.50 -16.59 -18.28
N TRP A 287 -12.13 -15.40 -17.77
CA TRP A 287 -11.96 -14.21 -18.60
C TRP A 287 -10.89 -14.39 -19.68
N ALA A 288 -9.73 -14.96 -19.33
CA ALA A 288 -8.65 -15.21 -20.28
C ALA A 288 -9.06 -16.22 -21.37
N ALA A 289 -9.77 -17.28 -21.00
CA ALA A 289 -10.29 -18.28 -21.92
C ALA A 289 -11.36 -17.67 -22.86
N ALA A 290 -12.30 -16.89 -22.33
CA ALA A 290 -13.31 -16.19 -23.13
C ALA A 290 -12.67 -15.20 -24.12
N GLY A 291 -11.64 -14.48 -23.67
CA GLY A 291 -10.83 -13.60 -24.49
C GLY A 291 -9.96 -14.34 -25.51
N ARG A 292 -9.76 -15.66 -25.37
CA ARG A 292 -8.76 -16.47 -26.10
C ARG A 292 -7.36 -15.89 -25.98
N LEU A 293 -7.01 -15.42 -24.79
CA LEU A 293 -5.75 -14.73 -24.54
C LEU A 293 -4.58 -15.73 -24.60
N ASP A 294 -3.47 -15.31 -25.19
CA ASP A 294 -2.17 -15.99 -25.04
C ASP A 294 -1.25 -15.24 -24.07
N SER A 295 -1.64 -14.03 -23.66
CA SER A 295 -0.93 -13.23 -22.66
C SER A 295 -1.87 -12.33 -21.88
N VAL A 296 -1.56 -12.16 -20.59
CA VAL A 296 -2.19 -11.21 -19.69
C VAL A 296 -1.13 -10.21 -19.25
N LEU A 297 -1.32 -8.96 -19.64
CA LEU A 297 -0.53 -7.83 -19.14
C LEU A 297 -1.13 -7.37 -17.82
N VAL A 298 -0.32 -7.20 -16.79
CA VAL A 298 -0.76 -6.72 -15.47
C VAL A 298 0.21 -5.64 -14.97
N PRO A 299 -0.24 -4.57 -14.30
CA PRO A 299 0.68 -3.71 -13.57
C PRO A 299 1.47 -4.53 -12.53
N TYR A 300 2.72 -4.16 -12.26
CA TYR A 300 3.48 -4.83 -11.20
C TYR A 300 2.86 -4.53 -9.83
N ALA A 301 2.51 -5.57 -9.09
CA ALA A 301 2.08 -5.46 -7.70
C ALA A 301 3.29 -5.52 -6.75
N PRO A 302 3.54 -4.47 -5.95
CA PRO A 302 4.54 -4.52 -4.87
C PRO A 302 4.18 -5.55 -3.81
N VAL A 303 5.15 -5.93 -2.95
CA VAL A 303 4.91 -6.81 -1.80
C VAL A 303 3.63 -6.44 -1.04
N GLY A 304 2.68 -7.39 -1.01
CA GLY A 304 1.37 -7.22 -0.42
C GLY A 304 0.35 -8.26 -0.93
N PRO A 305 -0.93 -8.12 -0.57
CA PRO A 305 -1.99 -9.08 -0.90
C PRO A 305 -2.17 -9.31 -2.40
N VAL A 306 -1.99 -8.26 -3.21
CA VAL A 306 -2.16 -8.35 -4.67
C VAL A 306 -1.02 -9.17 -5.28
N GLN A 307 0.23 -8.97 -4.85
CA GLN A 307 1.35 -9.79 -5.28
C GLN A 307 1.13 -11.26 -4.92
N GLU A 308 0.70 -11.56 -3.69
CA GLU A 308 0.38 -12.94 -3.26
C GLU A 308 -0.65 -13.60 -4.19
N ARG A 309 -1.67 -12.87 -4.65
CA ARG A 309 -2.66 -13.37 -5.61
C ARG A 309 -2.09 -13.58 -7.00
N LEU A 310 -1.26 -12.66 -7.50
CA LEU A 310 -0.61 -12.81 -8.81
C LEU A 310 0.37 -13.99 -8.83
N ASP A 311 1.11 -14.20 -7.74
CA ASP A 311 1.99 -15.35 -7.57
C ASP A 311 1.21 -16.68 -7.60
N ALA A 312 0.03 -16.72 -6.98
CA ALA A 312 -0.85 -17.89 -7.01
C ALA A 312 -1.53 -18.10 -8.38
N LEU A 313 -1.80 -17.01 -9.12
CA LEU A 313 -2.43 -17.03 -10.44
C LEU A 313 -1.45 -17.50 -11.53
N ARG A 314 -0.18 -17.12 -11.45
CA ARG A 314 0.81 -17.36 -12.50
C ARG A 314 0.93 -18.83 -12.91
N PRO A 315 1.06 -19.83 -11.99
CA PRO A 315 1.11 -21.24 -12.38
C PRO A 315 -0.17 -21.74 -13.08
N ALA A 316 -1.34 -21.19 -12.73
CA ALA A 316 -2.61 -21.56 -13.35
C ALA A 316 -2.70 -21.05 -14.80
N LEU A 317 -2.27 -19.80 -15.04
CA LEU A 317 -2.17 -19.23 -16.39
C LEU A 317 -1.14 -19.98 -17.25
N ASP A 318 0.05 -20.26 -16.69
CA ASP A 318 1.10 -21.01 -17.38
C ASP A 318 0.62 -22.40 -17.79
N GLY A 319 -0.12 -23.09 -16.91
CA GLY A 319 -0.73 -24.39 -17.20
C GLY A 319 -1.77 -24.37 -18.33
N ALA A 320 -2.38 -23.22 -18.60
CA ALA A 320 -3.29 -23.00 -19.73
C ALA A 320 -2.61 -22.41 -20.97
N GLY A 321 -1.28 -22.24 -20.95
CA GLY A 321 -0.53 -21.62 -22.04
C GLY A 321 -0.72 -20.11 -22.16
N VAL A 322 -1.19 -19.44 -21.11
CA VAL A 322 -1.37 -17.98 -21.06
C VAL A 322 -0.23 -17.37 -20.26
N ARG A 323 0.55 -16.47 -20.86
CA ARG A 323 1.67 -15.84 -20.17
C ARG A 323 1.22 -14.63 -19.35
N LEU A 324 1.52 -14.60 -18.05
CA LEU A 324 1.36 -13.39 -17.23
C LEU A 324 2.61 -12.50 -17.35
N VAL A 325 2.45 -11.25 -17.79
CA VAL A 325 3.55 -10.28 -17.92
C VAL A 325 3.30 -9.08 -17.02
N ALA A 326 4.15 -8.88 -16.01
CA ALA A 326 4.02 -7.82 -15.02
C ALA A 326 4.82 -6.57 -15.41
N VAL A 327 4.15 -5.45 -15.60
CA VAL A 327 4.75 -4.18 -16.02
C VAL A 327 4.97 -3.27 -14.80
N ARG A 328 6.23 -3.10 -14.40
CA ARG A 328 6.58 -2.13 -13.35
C ARG A 328 6.58 -0.71 -13.89
N ARG A 329 6.11 0.23 -13.07
CA ARG A 329 6.16 1.66 -13.42
C ARG A 329 7.61 2.12 -13.50
N ARG A 330 7.95 2.91 -14.52
CA ARG A 330 9.28 3.56 -14.62
C ARG A 330 9.65 4.35 -13.36
N TRP A 331 8.66 4.94 -12.70
CA TRP A 331 8.81 5.62 -11.41
C TRP A 331 9.44 4.69 -10.35
N ASP A 332 8.88 3.50 -10.20
CA ASP A 332 9.33 2.49 -9.25
C ASP A 332 10.69 1.90 -9.66
N SER A 333 10.86 1.49 -10.92
CA SER A 333 12.11 0.92 -11.43
C SER A 333 13.31 1.86 -11.22
N ARG A 334 13.10 3.18 -11.37
CA ARG A 334 14.15 4.18 -11.12
C ARG A 334 14.41 4.41 -9.63
N ALA A 335 13.40 4.35 -8.79
CA ALA A 335 13.49 4.77 -7.39
C ALA A 335 13.89 3.64 -6.44
N TRP A 336 13.25 2.46 -6.56
CA TRP A 336 13.39 1.37 -5.59
C TRP A 336 14.82 0.85 -5.36
N PRO A 337 15.73 0.81 -6.36
CA PRO A 337 17.12 0.43 -6.13
C PRO A 337 17.85 1.28 -5.07
N PHE A 338 17.39 2.52 -4.85
CA PHE A 338 17.95 3.41 -3.82
C PHE A 338 17.34 3.23 -2.43
N ALA A 339 16.24 2.46 -2.30
CA ALA A 339 15.48 2.28 -1.07
C ALA A 339 16.04 1.17 -0.14
N SER A 340 17.32 0.86 -0.24
CA SER A 340 17.96 -0.24 0.50
C SER A 340 18.40 0.11 1.92
N ARG A 341 18.59 1.40 2.21
CA ARG A 341 19.05 1.94 3.51
C ARG A 341 17.96 2.80 4.16
N GLY A 342 18.32 3.83 4.93
CA GLY A 342 17.38 4.82 5.47
C GLY A 342 16.86 5.81 4.41
N PHE A 343 15.81 6.56 4.75
CA PHE A 343 15.23 7.55 3.84
C PHE A 343 16.15 8.72 3.49
N PHE A 344 17.03 9.17 4.39
CA PHE A 344 17.90 10.32 4.10
C PHE A 344 18.86 10.07 2.91
N PRO A 345 19.58 8.94 2.84
CA PRO A 345 20.32 8.56 1.62
C PRO A 345 19.43 8.43 0.36
N PHE A 346 18.18 8.00 0.51
CA PHE A 346 17.22 7.93 -0.61
C PHE A 346 16.81 9.35 -1.06
N LYS A 347 16.54 10.24 -0.11
CA LYS A 347 16.17 11.64 -0.34
C LYS A 347 17.20 12.37 -1.21
N GLU A 348 18.49 12.10 -1.01
CA GLU A 348 19.57 12.69 -1.82
C GLU A 348 19.46 12.33 -3.33
N ARG A 349 18.74 11.26 -3.68
CA ARG A 349 18.50 10.83 -5.05
C ARG A 349 17.29 11.50 -5.70
N ILE A 350 16.35 12.03 -4.91
CA ILE A 350 15.10 12.64 -5.39
C ILE A 350 15.33 13.66 -6.52
N PRO A 351 16.29 14.61 -6.44
CA PRO A 351 16.53 15.56 -7.52
C PRO A 351 16.85 14.91 -8.87
N GLY A 352 17.50 13.73 -8.89
CA GLY A 352 17.78 12.98 -10.10
C GLY A 352 16.60 12.11 -10.58
N LEU A 353 15.68 11.76 -9.69
CA LEU A 353 14.48 10.97 -10.01
C LEU A 353 13.37 11.83 -10.64
N VAL A 354 13.26 13.10 -10.25
CA VAL A 354 12.26 14.05 -10.79
C VAL A 354 12.73 14.83 -12.00
N ARG A 355 14.04 14.79 -12.32
CA ARG A 355 14.55 15.37 -13.57
C ARG A 355 14.16 14.44 -14.73
N ARG A 356 13.51 15.05 -15.73
CA ARG A 356 13.10 14.40 -16.98
C ARG A 356 14.30 14.02 -17.82
#